data_AF-A0A7V0IZF0-F1
#
_entry.id   AF-A0A7V0IZF0-F1
#
_cell.length_a   1.000
_cell.length_b   1.000
_cell.length_c   1.000
_cell.angle_alpha   90.00
_cell.angle_beta   90.00
_cell.angle_gamma   90.00
#
_symmetry.space_group_name_H-M   'P 1'
#
loop_
_entity.id
_entity.type
_entity.pdbx_description
1 polymer ?
#
loop_
_entity_poly.entity_id
_entity_poly.type
_entity_poly.pdbx_seq_one_letter_code
_entity_poly.pdbx_strand_id
1 'polypeptide(L)'
;MNFIGLIIAVISGIYLFSISVYVLREYERGVVFRLGRLRPTKGPGLVLILPIIDRLVRVSLRTVTIEVPAQDVVTKDNVSVQVSAVVYFKVVAPDQSVTEIEDFNYATS
;
A
#
# COMPACT_ATOMS: atom_id res chain seq x y z
N MET A 1 4.17 31.54 31.53
CA MET A 1 3.52 30.36 30.91
C MET A 1 2.93 29.52 32.03
N ASN A 2 1.60 29.35 32.05
CA ASN A 2 0.92 28.61 33.11
C ASN A 2 1.39 27.15 33.09
N PHE A 3 1.64 26.55 34.26
CA PHE A 3 2.10 25.16 34.42
C PHE A 3 1.25 24.16 33.62
N ILE A 4 -0.06 24.43 33.53
CA ILE A 4 -1.04 23.70 32.71
C ILE A 4 -0.70 23.74 31.21
N GLY A 5 -0.29 24.90 30.69
CA GLY A 5 0.10 25.05 29.28
C GLY A 5 1.37 24.27 28.93
N LEU A 6 2.30 24.15 29.89
CA LEU A 6 3.51 23.34 29.72
C LEU A 6 3.18 21.84 29.70
N ILE A 7 2.28 21.37 30.57
CA ILE A 7 1.80 19.98 30.57
C ILE A 7 1.11 19.64 29.24
N ILE A 8 0.21 20.50 28.75
CA ILE A 8 -0.49 20.26 27.48
C ILE A 8 0.49 20.18 26.30
N ALA A 9 1.49 21.06 26.26
CA ALA A 9 2.52 21.05 25.21
C ALA A 9 3.38 19.78 25.23
N VAL A 10 3.72 19.28 26.42
CA VAL A 10 4.50 18.04 26.56
C VAL A 10 3.69 16.82 26.11
N ILE A 11 2.43 16.74 26.53
CA ILE A 11 1.53 15.64 26.14
C ILE A 11 1.28 15.63 24.63
N SER A 12 1.03 16.81 24.03
CA SER A 12 0.82 16.91 22.58
C SER A 12 2.08 16.54 21.79
N GLY A 13 3.26 16.94 22.27
CA GLY A 13 4.55 16.54 21.69
C GLY A 13 4.76 15.02 21.70
N ILE A 14 4.51 14.37 22.83
CA ILE A 14 4.63 12.91 22.97
C ILE A 14 3.61 12.19 22.08
N TYR A 15 2.38 12.69 22.02
CA TYR A 15 1.33 12.13 21.18
C TYR A 15 1.68 12.19 19.69
N LEU A 16 2.16 13.34 19.21
CA LEU A 16 2.62 13.48 17.82
C LEU A 16 3.82 12.57 17.52
N PHE A 17 4.76 12.47 18.46
CA PHE A 17 5.91 11.57 18.30
C PHE A 17 5.47 10.11 18.20
N SER A 18 4.53 9.66 19.04
CA SER A 18 4.04 8.29 18.99
C SER A 18 3.38 7.92 17.66
N ILE A 19 2.71 8.86 17.00
CA ILE A 19 2.04 8.61 15.70
C ILE A 19 3.04 8.66 14.55
N SER A 20 4.20 9.29 14.73
CA SER A 20 5.22 9.41 13.68
C SER A 20 5.95 8.10 13.36
N VAL A 21 5.92 7.12 14.28
CA VAL A 21 6.73 5.91 14.18
C VAL A 21 5.94 4.76 13.57
N TYR A 22 6.36 4.31 12.39
CA TYR A 22 5.83 3.13 11.71
C TYR A 22 6.90 2.05 11.64
N VAL A 23 6.52 0.80 11.93
CA VAL A 23 7.40 -0.36 11.72
C VAL A 23 6.87 -1.14 10.53
N LEU A 24 7.67 -1.19 9.47
CA LEU A 24 7.38 -1.96 8.26
C LEU A 24 8.07 -3.31 8.33
N ARG A 25 7.37 -4.36 7.92
CA ARG A 25 7.94 -5.71 7.84
C ARG A 25 8.88 -5.81 6.63
N GLU A 26 9.77 -6.81 6.63
CA GLU A 26 10.77 -7.01 5.56
C GLU A 26 10.17 -7.03 4.14
N TYR A 27 9.01 -7.67 4.03
CA TYR A 27 8.25 -7.86 2.80
C TYR A 27 7.30 -6.69 2.49
N GLU A 28 7.30 -5.62 3.28
CA GLU A 28 6.48 -4.43 3.08
C GLU A 28 7.34 -3.25 2.61
N ARG A 29 6.73 -2.36 1.84
CA ARG A 29 7.30 -1.07 1.45
C ARG A 29 6.31 0.05 1.77
N GLY A 30 6.84 1.16 2.25
CA GLY A 30 6.06 2.34 2.61
C GLY A 30 6.07 3.36 1.48
N VAL A 31 4.96 3.52 0.78
CA VAL A 31 4.78 4.60 -0.18
C VAL A 31 4.30 5.82 0.60
N VAL A 32 5.10 6.89 0.61
CA VAL A 32 4.82 8.08 1.40
C VAL A 32 4.43 9.23 0.51
N PHE A 33 3.27 9.81 0.80
CA PHE A 33 2.79 11.04 0.18
C PHE A 33 2.93 12.19 1.18
N ARG A 34 3.58 13.27 0.77
CA ARG A 34 3.65 14.51 1.55
C ARG A 34 2.86 15.58 0.82
N LEU A 35 1.76 16.03 1.40
CA LEU A 35 0.88 17.05 0.78
C LEU A 35 0.51 16.69 -0.68
N GLY A 36 0.20 15.42 -0.94
CA GLY A 36 -0.15 14.92 -2.28
C GLY A 36 1.03 14.67 -3.22
N ARG A 37 2.29 14.95 -2.82
CA ARG A 37 3.47 14.65 -3.62
C ARG A 37 4.12 13.35 -3.18
N LEU A 38 4.50 12.52 -4.15
CA LEU A 38 5.22 11.27 -3.91
C LEU A 38 6.61 11.57 -3.35
N ARG A 39 6.99 10.83 -2.30
CA ARG A 39 8.35 10.79 -1.76
C ARG A 39 8.99 9.45 -2.11
N PRO A 40 10.33 9.35 -2.04
CA PRO A 40 11.01 8.07 -2.22
C PRO A 40 10.42 7.00 -1.29
N THR A 41 10.20 5.82 -1.86
CA THR A 41 9.64 4.68 -1.13
C THR A 41 10.54 4.30 0.05
N LYS A 42 9.91 4.01 1.18
CA LYS A 42 10.58 3.65 2.41
C LYS A 42 10.74 2.13 2.48
N GLY A 43 11.97 1.71 2.77
CA GLY A 43 12.34 0.32 2.99
C GLY A 43 11.75 -0.25 4.29
N PRO A 44 12.08 -1.52 4.60
CA PRO A 44 11.58 -2.18 5.80
C PRO A 44 12.26 -1.64 7.05
N GLY A 45 11.67 -1.90 8.23
CA GLY A 45 12.16 -1.42 9.51
C GLY A 45 11.45 -0.16 10.00
N LEU A 46 12.15 0.65 10.80
CA LEU A 46 11.58 1.81 11.45
C LEU A 46 11.54 3.01 10.50
N VAL A 47 10.34 3.47 10.19
CA VAL A 47 10.06 4.60 9.31
C VAL A 47 9.42 5.71 10.13
N LEU A 48 10.07 6.87 10.11
CA LEU A 48 9.52 8.10 10.68
C LEU A 48 8.79 8.89 9.61
N ILE A 49 7.53 9.23 9.89
CA ILE A 49 6.70 10.10 9.06
C ILE A 49 6.22 11.29 9.89
N LEU A 50 5.99 12.43 9.24
CA LEU A 50 5.38 13.55 9.93
C LEU A 50 3.86 13.30 10.05
N PRO A 51 3.33 13.09 11.27
CA PRO A 51 1.89 12.95 11.45
C PRO A 51 1.19 14.21 10.91
N ILE A 52 -0.02 14.06 10.36
CA ILE A 52 -0.83 15.12 9.73
C ILE A 52 -0.42 15.43 8.27
N ILE A 53 0.86 15.58 7.98
CA ILE A 53 1.33 16.04 6.65
C ILE A 53 1.63 14.86 5.72
N ASP A 54 2.20 13.79 6.28
CA ASP A 54 2.59 12.60 5.55
C ASP A 54 1.50 11.53 5.64
N ARG A 55 1.16 10.91 4.51
CA ARG A 55 0.32 9.72 4.41
C ARG A 55 1.18 8.55 3.94
N LEU A 56 1.25 7.51 4.75
CA LEU A 56 1.98 6.28 4.44
C LEU A 56 1.01 5.18 4.00
N VAL A 57 1.21 4.64 2.81
CA VAL A 57 0.51 3.47 2.26
C VAL A 57 1.47 2.29 2.32
N ARG A 58 1.03 1.19 2.94
CA ARG A 58 1.83 -0.03 3.05
C ARG A 58 1.52 -0.94 1.87
N VAL A 59 2.55 -1.35 1.15
CA VAL A 59 2.44 -2.26 -0.01
C VAL A 59 3.21 -3.53 0.29
N SER A 60 2.57 -4.68 0.10
CA SER A 60 3.20 -6.00 0.24
C SER A 60 3.90 -6.38 -1.05
N LEU A 61 5.12 -6.89 -0.94
CA LEU A 61 5.91 -7.43 -2.06
C LEU A 61 5.73 -8.95 -2.24
N ARG A 62 4.82 -9.56 -1.48
CA ARG A 62 4.55 -11.00 -1.57
C ARG A 62 3.76 -11.34 -2.83
N THR A 63 3.92 -12.58 -3.29
CA THR A 63 3.06 -13.12 -4.33
C THR A 63 1.64 -13.27 -3.80
N VAL A 64 0.69 -12.73 -4.55
CA VAL A 64 -0.75 -12.85 -4.32
C VAL A 64 -1.35 -13.61 -5.49
N THR A 65 -2.42 -14.32 -5.21
CA THR A 65 -3.16 -15.13 -6.18
C THR A 65 -4.51 -14.48 -6.41
N ILE A 66 -4.90 -14.32 -7.68
CA ILE A 66 -6.25 -13.91 -8.08
C ILE A 66 -6.84 -15.02 -8.95
N GLU A 67 -8.10 -15.37 -8.66
CA GLU A 67 -8.88 -16.31 -9.46
C GLU A 67 -9.61 -15.54 -10.56
N VAL A 68 -9.42 -15.97 -11.81
CA VAL A 68 -10.15 -15.42 -12.96
C VAL A 68 -11.43 -16.23 -13.12
N PRO A 69 -12.61 -15.59 -13.12
CA PRO A 69 -13.87 -16.29 -13.25
C PRO A 69 -13.94 -17.07 -14.57
N ALA A 70 -14.64 -18.19 -14.55
CA ALA A 70 -14.77 -19.04 -15.72
C ALA A 70 -15.52 -18.30 -16.85
N GLN A 71 -14.94 -18.28 -18.05
CA GLN A 71 -15.54 -17.64 -19.23
C GLN A 71 -15.77 -18.68 -20.32
N ASP A 72 -16.90 -18.56 -21.02
CA ASP A 72 -17.23 -19.39 -22.17
C ASP A 72 -16.53 -18.85 -23.41
N VAL A 73 -15.65 -19.66 -24.00
CA VAL A 73 -14.84 -19.28 -25.15
C VAL A 73 -15.09 -20.26 -26.29
N VAL A 74 -15.26 -19.74 -27.50
CA VAL A 74 -15.36 -20.56 -28.71
C VAL A 74 -13.96 -20.78 -29.26
N THR A 75 -13.52 -22.04 -29.29
CA THR A 75 -12.23 -22.43 -29.87
C THR A 75 -12.23 -22.31 -31.40
N LYS A 76 -11.04 -22.33 -32.00
CA LYS A 76 -10.88 -22.29 -33.47
C LYS A 76 -11.63 -23.41 -34.19
N ASP A 77 -11.82 -24.55 -33.52
CA ASP A 77 -12.51 -25.73 -34.06
C ASP A 77 -14.04 -25.65 -33.86
N ASN A 78 -14.57 -24.47 -33.50
CA ASN A 78 -15.99 -24.21 -33.30
C ASN A 78 -16.63 -25.05 -32.18
N VAL A 79 -15.84 -25.34 -31.13
CA VAL A 79 -16.29 -25.99 -29.90
C VAL A 79 -16.29 -24.97 -28.77
N SER A 80 -17.41 -24.88 -28.05
CA SER A 80 -17.53 -24.07 -26.84
C SER A 80 -16.88 -24.79 -25.66
N VAL A 81 -15.95 -24.12 -24.99
CA VAL A 81 -15.30 -24.61 -23.78
C VAL A 81 -15.34 -23.52 -22.71
N GLN A 82 -15.47 -23.94 -21.46
CA GLN A 82 -15.39 -23.04 -20.32
C GLN A 82 -13.97 -23.08 -19.77
N VAL A 83 -13.30 -21.94 -19.73
CA VAL A 83 -11.91 -21.83 -19.26
C VAL A 83 -11.87 -20.97 -18.00
N SER A 84 -11.19 -21.46 -16.97
CA SER A 84 -10.82 -20.69 -15.79
C SER A 84 -9.30 -20.67 -15.64
N ALA A 85 -8.79 -19.65 -14.95
CA ALA A 85 -7.36 -19.47 -14.76
C ALA A 85 -7.07 -18.90 -13.37
N VAL A 86 -5.82 -19.08 -12.93
CA VAL A 86 -5.32 -18.52 -11.67
C VAL A 86 -4.05 -17.73 -11.98
N VAL A 87 -4.04 -16.46 -11.58
CA VAL A 87 -2.91 -15.55 -11.83
C VAL A 87 -2.13 -15.35 -10.55
N TYR A 88 -0.82 -15.62 -10.61
CA TYR A 88 0.13 -15.33 -9.54
C TYR A 88 0.94 -14.09 -9.91
N PHE A 89 0.87 -13.06 -9.10
CA PHE A 89 1.64 -11.83 -9.32
C PHE A 89 2.17 -11.28 -8.00
N LYS A 90 3.18 -10.42 -8.09
CA LYS A 90 3.73 -9.68 -6.95
C LYS A 90 4.04 -8.25 -7.40
N VAL A 91 3.97 -7.31 -6.47
CA VAL A 91 4.34 -5.92 -6.75
C VAL A 91 5.87 -5.82 -6.85
N VAL A 92 6.37 -5.28 -7.96
CA VAL A 92 7.81 -5.02 -8.18
C VAL A 92 8.15 -3.55 -7.88
N ALA A 93 7.33 -2.62 -8.34
CA ALA A 93 7.47 -1.18 -8.13
C ALA A 93 6.31 -0.65 -7.25
N PRO A 94 6.49 -0.49 -5.93
CA PRO A 94 5.40 -0.16 -5.01
C PRO A 94 4.88 1.27 -5.16
N ASP A 95 5.74 2.21 -5.56
CA ASP A 95 5.35 3.57 -5.93
C ASP A 95 4.34 3.57 -7.09
N GLN A 96 4.70 2.93 -8.20
CA GLN A 96 3.86 2.86 -9.39
C GLN A 96 2.54 2.13 -9.12
N SER A 97 2.57 1.05 -8.33
CA SER A 97 1.36 0.28 -8.00
C SER A 97 0.28 1.08 -7.27
N VAL A 98 0.64 2.21 -6.65
CA VAL A 98 -0.30 3.08 -5.92
C VAL A 98 -0.65 4.32 -6.74
N THR A 99 0.24 4.79 -7.62
CA THR A 99 0.01 6.02 -8.39
C THR A 99 -0.60 5.79 -9.77
N GLU A 100 -0.30 4.66 -10.42
CA GLU A 100 -0.70 4.41 -11.81
C GLU A 100 -1.99 3.60 -11.92
N ILE A 101 -2.30 2.78 -10.90
CA ILE A 101 -3.45 1.89 -10.90
C ILE A 101 -4.23 2.10 -9.60
N GLU A 102 -5.54 2.36 -9.72
CA GLU A 102 -6.43 2.57 -8.56
C GLU A 102 -6.66 1.27 -7.77
N ASP A 103 -6.97 0.17 -8.48
CA ASP A 103 -7.04 -1.17 -7.91
C ASP A 103 -6.50 -2.21 -8.90
N PHE A 104 -5.25 -2.65 -8.67
CA PHE A 104 -4.63 -3.66 -9.52
C PHE A 104 -5.25 -5.05 -9.36
N ASN A 105 -5.99 -5.31 -8.27
CA ASN A 105 -6.68 -6.59 -8.11
C ASN A 105 -7.90 -6.66 -9.02
N TYR A 106 -8.65 -5.55 -9.11
CA TYR A 106 -9.78 -5.46 -10.02
C TYR A 106 -9.32 -5.46 -11.49
N ALA A 107 -8.23 -4.76 -11.82
CA ALA A 107 -7.74 -4.66 -13.20
C ALA A 107 -7.24 -6.00 -13.79
N THR A 108 -6.99 -7.01 -12.96
CA THR A 108 -6.49 -8.33 -13.38
C THR A 108 -7.61 -9.38 -13.50
N SER A 109 -8.84 -9.06 -13.06
CA SER A 109 -9.98 -9.98 -13.02
C SER A 109 -10.85 -9.93 -14.28
#